data_AF-A0A382E1R6-F1
#
_entry.id   AF-A0A382E1R6-F1
#
_cell.length_a   1.000
_cell.length_b   1.000
_cell.length_c   1.000
_cell.angle_alpha   90.00
_cell.angle_beta   90.00
_cell.angle_gamma   90.00
#
_symmetry.space_group_name_H-M   'P 1'
#
loop_
_entity.id
_entity.type
_entity.pdbx_description
1 polymer ?
#
loop_
_entity_poly.entity_id
_entity_poly.type
_entity_poly.pdbx_seq_one_letter_code
_entity_poly.pdbx_strand_id
1 'polypeptide(L)'
;MRGGVHTTFQDNGYSNVQHLGITTGGVVDSELFRLANKIVNNELHTPILEFANQGPQLKLKKGKCRFTITGDVAFNIWCDGSIIEG
;
A
#
# COMPACT_ATOMS: atom_id res chain seq x y z
N MET A 1 4.19 10.90 -13.45
CA MET A 1 3.92 10.46 -12.06
C MET A 1 2.59 11.04 -11.63
N ARG A 2 1.78 10.23 -10.96
CA ARG A 2 0.40 10.56 -10.56
C ARG A 2 0.17 10.08 -9.13
N GLY A 3 -0.54 10.88 -8.32
CA GLY A 3 -0.82 10.54 -6.92
C GLY A 3 -1.86 9.45 -6.70
N GLY A 4 -2.75 9.21 -7.67
CA GLY A 4 -3.96 8.41 -7.45
C GLY A 4 -5.09 9.26 -6.85
N VAL A 5 -6.30 8.70 -6.78
CA VAL A 5 -7.50 9.45 -6.31
C VAL A 5 -7.50 9.57 -4.79
N HIS A 6 -7.34 8.44 -4.10
CA HIS A 6 -7.15 8.39 -2.65
C HIS A 6 -5.99 7.46 -2.38
N THR A 7 -4.80 8.00 -2.21
CA THR A 7 -3.58 7.24 -1.90
C THR A 7 -2.99 7.78 -0.62
N THR A 8 -2.85 6.93 0.39
CA THR A 8 -2.43 7.30 1.74
C THR A 8 -1.38 6.32 2.26
N PHE A 9 -0.42 6.81 3.04
CA PHE A 9 0.36 5.92 3.89
C PHE A 9 -0.52 5.48 5.06
N GLN A 10 -0.54 4.18 5.33
CA GLN A 10 -1.36 3.60 6.38
C GLN A 10 -0.56 2.61 7.20
N ASP A 11 -0.90 2.55 8.49
CA ASP A 11 -0.42 1.57 9.47
C ASP A 11 -1.63 0.94 10.18
N ASN A 12 -1.45 0.41 11.40
CA ASN A 12 -2.53 -0.16 12.19
C ASN A 12 -3.56 0.87 12.69
N GLY A 13 -3.25 2.16 12.62
CA GLY A 13 -4.05 3.22 13.20
C GLY A 13 -3.94 3.32 14.72
N TYR A 14 -4.93 3.99 15.31
CA TYR A 14 -5.00 4.36 16.72
C TYR A 14 -5.99 3.48 17.48
N SER A 15 -5.58 2.97 18.63
CA SER A 15 -6.44 2.24 19.56
C SER A 15 -6.52 2.97 20.91
N ASN A 16 -7.60 2.72 21.66
CA ASN A 16 -7.80 3.19 23.04
C ASN A 16 -7.95 4.72 23.24
N VAL A 17 -8.10 5.49 22.17
CA VAL A 17 -8.27 6.96 22.21
C VAL A 17 -9.59 7.44 21.60
N GLN A 18 -10.50 6.51 21.26
CA GLN A 18 -11.77 6.83 20.60
C GLN A 18 -12.71 7.68 21.46
N HIS A 19 -12.59 7.58 22.79
CA HIS A 19 -13.34 8.41 23.73
C HIS A 19 -12.98 9.91 23.63
N LEU A 20 -11.86 10.25 22.99
CA LEU A 20 -11.44 11.62 22.68
C LEU A 20 -11.95 12.10 21.31
N GLY A 21 -12.75 11.30 20.60
CA GLY A 21 -13.21 11.60 19.25
C GLY A 21 -12.18 11.32 18.14
N ILE A 22 -11.08 10.63 18.45
CA ILE A 22 -10.06 10.24 17.47
C ILE A 22 -10.49 8.93 16.81
N THR A 23 -10.69 8.95 15.50
CA THR A 23 -11.04 7.76 14.71
C THR A 23 -9.92 6.73 14.72
N THR A 24 -10.24 5.45 14.52
CA THR A 24 -9.22 4.38 14.42
C THR A 24 -8.20 4.66 13.33
N GLY A 25 -8.59 5.26 12.20
CA GLY A 25 -7.69 5.44 11.06
C GLY A 25 -7.13 4.09 10.61
N GLY A 26 -5.88 4.10 10.14
CA GLY A 26 -5.18 2.90 9.68
C GLY A 26 -5.72 2.34 8.38
N VAL A 27 -5.20 1.18 8.01
CA VAL A 27 -5.65 0.41 6.84
C VAL A 27 -7.13 0.01 6.94
N VAL A 28 -7.81 0.03 5.79
CA VAL A 28 -9.21 -0.41 5.69
C VAL A 28 -9.32 -1.93 5.73
N ASP A 29 -8.41 -2.65 5.06
CA ASP A 29 -8.35 -4.12 5.07
C ASP A 29 -7.08 -4.60 5.80
N SER A 30 -7.26 -5.00 7.06
CA SER A 30 -6.15 -5.44 7.92
C SER A 30 -5.55 -6.80 7.52
N GLU A 31 -6.29 -7.65 6.81
CA GLU A 31 -5.80 -8.96 6.37
C GLU A 31 -4.90 -8.80 5.14
N LEU A 32 -5.33 -8.00 4.15
CA LEU A 32 -4.50 -7.66 3.00
C LEU A 32 -3.24 -6.89 3.42
N PHE A 33 -3.34 -5.98 4.38
CA PHE A 33 -2.21 -5.27 4.95
C PHE A 33 -1.15 -6.22 5.53
N ARG A 34 -1.57 -7.17 6.38
CA ARG A 34 -0.67 -8.16 6.98
C ARG A 34 -0.12 -9.13 5.94
N LEU A 35 -0.94 -9.54 4.97
CA LEU A 35 -0.53 -10.39 3.86
C LEU A 35 0.55 -9.72 3.01
N ALA A 36 0.36 -8.46 2.64
CA ALA A 36 1.32 -7.70 1.85
C ALA A 36 2.68 -7.64 2.55
N ASN A 37 2.71 -7.25 3.82
CA ASN A 37 3.94 -7.23 4.61
C ASN A 37 4.59 -8.62 4.71
N LYS A 38 3.79 -9.65 4.95
CA LYS A 38 4.28 -11.03 5.05
C LYS A 38 4.91 -11.54 3.76
N ILE A 39 4.33 -11.26 2.60
CA ILE A 39 4.85 -11.71 1.29
C ILE A 39 6.26 -11.16 1.03
N VAL A 40 6.51 -9.91 1.40
CA VAL A 40 7.84 -9.28 1.24
C VAL A 40 8.76 -9.48 2.45
N ASN A 41 8.31 -10.24 3.46
CA ASN A 41 9.03 -10.54 4.70
C ASN A 41 9.37 -9.29 5.54
N ASN A 42 8.42 -8.36 5.62
CA ASN A 42 8.44 -7.25 6.57
C ASN A 42 7.78 -7.66 7.90
N GLU A 43 8.02 -6.88 8.97
CA GLU A 43 7.18 -6.91 10.16
C GLU A 43 5.72 -6.66 9.78
N LEU A 44 4.78 -7.42 10.36
CA LEU A 44 3.37 -7.46 9.95
C LEU A 44 2.67 -6.09 9.94
N HIS A 45 3.16 -5.16 10.77
CA HIS A 45 2.58 -3.83 10.98
C HIS A 45 3.42 -2.70 10.37
N THR A 46 4.34 -3.04 9.46
CA THR A 46 5.12 -2.04 8.71
C THR A 46 4.18 -1.18 7.86
N PRO A 47 4.28 0.16 7.87
CA PRO A 47 3.38 1.01 7.08
C PRO A 47 3.44 0.70 5.58
N ILE A 48 2.28 0.74 4.93
CA ILE A 48 2.13 0.52 3.48
C ILE A 48 1.56 1.76 2.78
N LEU A 49 1.48 1.67 1.45
CA LEU A 49 0.69 2.59 0.64
C LEU A 49 -0.66 1.94 0.34
N GLU A 50 -1.74 2.53 0.84
CA GLU A 50 -3.11 2.12 0.56
C GLU A 50 -3.71 3.06 -0.49
N PHE A 51 -4.51 2.54 -1.41
CA PHE A 51 -5.28 3.38 -2.31
C PHE A 51 -6.66 2.84 -2.64
N ALA A 52 -7.57 3.74 -3.02
CA ALA A 52 -8.90 3.43 -3.50
C ALA A 52 -9.19 4.05 -4.88
N ASN A 53 -10.02 3.36 -5.67
CA ASN A 53 -10.41 3.67 -7.05
C ASN A 53 -9.27 3.62 -8.06
N GLN A 54 -8.30 4.51 -7.94
CA GLN A 54 -7.17 4.59 -8.87
C GLN A 54 -5.88 4.86 -8.11
N GLY A 55 -4.97 3.91 -8.22
CA GLY A 55 -3.67 3.96 -7.57
C GLY A 55 -2.67 4.95 -8.19
N PRO A 56 -1.56 5.18 -7.47
CA PRO A 56 -0.49 6.07 -7.90
C PRO A 56 0.33 5.47 -9.06
N GLN A 57 0.99 6.34 -9.82
CA GLN A 57 2.04 5.95 -10.76
C GLN A 57 3.40 6.25 -10.14
N LEU A 58 4.08 5.20 -9.66
CA LEU A 58 5.35 5.28 -8.96
C LEU A 58 6.53 4.99 -9.90
N LYS A 59 7.68 5.63 -9.62
CA LYS A 59 8.95 5.35 -10.30
C LYS A 59 10.05 5.16 -9.26
N LEU A 60 10.73 4.01 -9.30
CA LEU A 60 11.90 3.78 -8.48
C LEU A 60 13.04 4.69 -8.96
N LYS A 61 13.46 5.65 -8.13
CA LYS A 61 14.48 6.64 -8.52
C LYS A 61 15.91 6.11 -8.41
N LYS A 62 16.19 5.23 -7.45
CA LYS A 62 17.52 4.70 -7.17
C LYS A 62 17.42 3.35 -6.45
N GLY A 63 18.41 2.49 -6.67
CA GLY A 63 18.56 1.23 -5.96
C GLY A 63 17.67 0.11 -6.51
N LYS A 64 17.46 -0.91 -5.69
CA LYS A 64 16.56 -2.05 -5.96
C LYS A 64 15.46 -2.06 -4.92
N CYS A 65 14.24 -2.40 -5.33
CA CYS A 65 13.09 -2.49 -4.44
C CYS A 65 12.36 -3.81 -4.68
N ARG A 66 11.99 -4.49 -3.60
CA ARG A 66 11.03 -5.60 -3.62
C ARG A 66 9.71 -5.06 -3.11
N PHE A 67 8.64 -5.27 -3.85
CA PHE A 67 7.30 -4.84 -3.47
C PHE A 67 6.31 -5.97 -3.76
N THR A 68 5.13 -5.84 -3.17
CA THR A 68 3.97 -6.67 -3.48
C THR A 68 2.77 -5.76 -3.66
N ILE A 69 1.79 -6.22 -4.43
CA ILE A 69 0.51 -5.56 -4.61
C ILE A 69 -0.55 -6.59 -4.23
N THR A 70 -1.47 -6.19 -3.36
CA THR A 70 -2.55 -7.05 -2.84
C THR A 70 -3.89 -6.32 -2.93
N GLY A 71 -4.98 -7.08 -3.04
CA GLY A 71 -6.32 -6.55 -3.27
C GLY A 71 -6.75 -6.73 -4.72
N ASP A 72 -7.93 -6.21 -5.06
CA ASP A 72 -8.46 -6.26 -6.42
C ASP A 72 -7.98 -5.04 -7.21
N VAL A 73 -6.93 -5.24 -8.01
CA VAL A 73 -6.32 -4.17 -8.80
C VAL A 73 -5.68 -4.73 -10.06
N ALA A 74 -5.97 -4.09 -11.19
CA ALA A 74 -5.21 -4.26 -12.43
C ALA A 74 -4.07 -3.24 -12.48
N PHE A 75 -2.87 -3.68 -12.82
CA PHE A 75 -1.70 -2.80 -12.89
C PHE A 75 -0.69 -3.21 -13.96
N ASN A 76 0.12 -2.24 -14.35
CA ASN A 76 1.23 -2.44 -15.29
C ASN A 76 2.55 -2.13 -14.59
N ILE A 77 3.52 -3.04 -14.73
CA ILE A 77 4.90 -2.82 -14.33
C ILE A 77 5.74 -2.58 -15.57
N TRP A 78 6.33 -1.38 -15.66
CA TRP A 78 7.32 -1.05 -16.69
C TRP A 78 8.72 -1.36 -16.18
N CYS A 79 9.39 -2.33 -16.80
CA CYS A 79 10.77 -2.69 -16.49
C CYS A 79 11.56 -2.93 -17.78
N ASP A 80 12.70 -2.25 -17.96
CA ASP A 80 13.63 -2.46 -19.07
C ASP A 80 12.99 -2.49 -20.48
N GLY A 81 12.02 -1.59 -20.71
CA GLY A 81 11.31 -1.48 -21.99
C GLY A 81 10.19 -2.51 -22.21
N SER A 82 9.97 -3.41 -21.25
CA SER A 82 8.86 -4.37 -21.24
C SER A 82 7.72 -3.94 -20.30
N ILE A 83 6.52 -4.43 -20.59
CA ILE A 83 5.33 -4.27 -19.74
C ILE A 83 4.96 -5.65 -19.20
N ILE A 84 4.78 -5.73 -17.89
CA ILE A 84 4.18 -6.89 -17.22
C ILE A 84 2.81 -6.45 -16.72
N GLU A 85 1.77 -7.15 -17.16
CA GLU A 85 0.38 -6.93 -16.73
C GLU A 85 0.07 -7.84 -15.52
N GLY A 86 -0.68 -7.31 -14.56
CA GLY A 86 -1.10 -8.01 -13.35
C GLY A 86 -2.45 -7.52 -12.84
#